data_AF-A0A3N5W211-F1
#
_entry.id   AF-A0A3N5W211-F1
#
_cell.length_a   1.000
_cell.length_b   1.000
_cell.length_c   1.000
_cell.angle_alpha   90.00
_cell.angle_beta   90.00
_cell.angle_gamma   90.00
#
_symmetry.space_group_name_H-M   'P 1'
#
loop_
_entity.id
_entity.type
_entity.pdbx_description
1 polymer ?
#
loop_
_entity_poly.entity_id
_entity_poly.type
_entity_poly.pdbx_seq_one_letter_code
_entity_poly.pdbx_strand_id
1 'polypeptide(L)'
;MPESIIVYDWRGNVRDLDYLRGRYGNFQILEAAAGSGPVYRIRRLREKAENDFDPAVLASRRYTLEGQAWEAQRLNVPALAQIHSAASTMRAGAVTMAAAALVVRVADEHGAAINGQRVAFYWPDAPVDPYAGPAGGLLPGMVPGRCVWGVTERGDVGFGMGRDSYFWPGQGQIGPHAVWVYGDDTRSDVILGLGMVALTDHAHFDVEYERVEGGDVPPEEEGDLPEYFDENGAEMAGALVREHYGIQDVHRPAELPRFGLVELMARSGDSKALAVFVDDEDGAPLPGVTIALGPRDRAGNVQRGVTDEDGAVTFDIGDETYRYNVPSEQGHWCVAVEGPASDVYNSAGWVWTGRKSPGRWFDLVFRRKVNEDVPEPPGPEPPIPPVDPELPDEARGVVNAVIEAIDTAVTRLEAEIDNLEVMRNTLAALL
;
A
#
# COMPACT_ATOMS: atom_id res chain seq x y z
N MET A 1 -1.40 7.20 5.25
CA MET A 1 -1.09 6.76 3.87
C MET A 1 0.16 5.91 3.95
N PRO A 2 0.20 4.68 3.38
CA PRO A 2 1.46 3.95 3.27
C PRO A 2 2.50 4.87 2.63
N GLU A 3 3.74 4.79 3.09
CA GLU A 3 4.82 5.50 2.42
C GLU A 3 4.73 5.28 0.91
N SER A 4 4.84 6.35 0.13
CA SER A 4 4.50 6.33 -1.29
C SER A 4 5.25 5.23 -2.05
N ILE A 5 4.52 4.26 -2.62
CA ILE A 5 5.09 3.25 -3.53
C ILE A 5 5.78 3.97 -4.70
N ILE A 6 7.06 3.70 -4.91
CA ILE A 6 7.83 4.33 -5.98
C ILE A 6 7.71 3.48 -7.25
N VAL A 7 7.21 4.09 -8.33
CA VAL A 7 7.08 3.41 -9.61
C VAL A 7 8.22 3.83 -10.53
N TYR A 8 8.85 2.87 -11.19
CA TYR A 8 9.85 3.10 -12.24
C TYR A 8 9.34 2.57 -13.58
N ASP A 9 9.38 3.41 -14.60
CA ASP A 9 9.20 2.95 -15.98
C ASP A 9 10.41 2.14 -16.47
N TRP A 10 10.27 1.56 -17.66
CA TRP A 10 11.31 0.71 -18.26
C TRP A 10 12.65 1.41 -18.51
N ARG A 11 12.69 2.74 -18.47
CA ARG A 11 13.92 3.56 -18.59
C ARG A 11 14.46 4.00 -17.23
N GLY A 12 13.82 3.58 -16.14
CA GLY A 12 14.17 3.97 -14.77
C GLY A 12 13.67 5.36 -14.36
N ASN A 13 12.78 6.00 -15.13
CA ASN A 13 12.18 7.27 -14.67
C ASN A 13 11.11 6.99 -13.62
N VAL A 14 11.03 7.87 -12.61
CA VAL A 14 9.99 7.80 -11.59
C VAL A 14 8.64 8.16 -12.21
N ARG A 15 7.60 7.40 -11.87
CA ARG A 15 6.21 7.57 -12.27
C ARG A 15 5.29 7.46 -11.05
N ASP A 16 3.99 7.70 -11.26
CA ASP A 16 2.94 7.41 -10.30
C ASP A 16 2.33 6.01 -10.54
N LEU A 17 1.42 5.58 -9.66
CA LEU A 17 0.70 4.32 -9.80
C LEU A 17 -0.30 4.36 -10.97
N ASP A 18 -0.83 5.52 -11.31
CA ASP A 18 -1.81 5.67 -12.39
C ASP A 18 -1.17 5.38 -13.76
N TYR A 19 0.11 5.71 -13.93
CA TYR A 19 0.92 5.28 -15.07
C TYR A 19 0.90 3.75 -15.25
N LEU A 20 1.19 2.98 -14.19
CA LEU A 20 1.15 1.52 -14.28
C LEU A 20 -0.27 1.02 -14.49
N ARG A 21 -1.28 1.58 -13.82
CA ARG A 21 -2.68 1.16 -14.01
C ARG A 21 -3.17 1.40 -15.43
N GLY A 22 -2.77 2.51 -16.05
CA GLY A 22 -3.08 2.81 -17.44
C GLY A 22 -2.47 1.80 -18.44
N ARG A 23 -1.30 1.24 -18.12
CA ARG A 23 -0.58 0.31 -19.00
C ARG A 23 -0.89 -1.17 -18.73
N TYR A 24 -1.00 -1.53 -17.46
CA TYR A 24 -1.09 -2.91 -16.97
C TYR A 24 -2.46 -3.24 -16.34
N GLY A 25 -3.43 -2.33 -16.42
CA GLY A 25 -4.78 -2.53 -15.90
C GLY A 25 -4.88 -2.32 -14.38
N ASN A 26 -6.07 -2.57 -13.85
CA ASN A 26 -6.43 -2.27 -12.46
C ASN A 26 -5.95 -3.36 -11.50
N PHE A 27 -4.63 -3.51 -11.34
CA PHE A 27 -4.05 -4.34 -10.29
C PHE A 27 -4.47 -3.84 -8.90
N GLN A 28 -4.54 -4.76 -7.96
CA GLN A 28 -5.05 -4.54 -6.61
C GLN A 28 -3.95 -4.80 -5.60
N ILE A 29 -3.89 -3.97 -4.56
CA ILE A 29 -2.97 -4.14 -3.43
C ILE A 29 -3.81 -4.28 -2.16
N LEU A 30 -3.56 -5.33 -1.39
CA LEU A 30 -4.03 -5.46 -0.01
C LEU A 30 -2.83 -5.20 0.90
N GLU A 31 -3.00 -4.27 1.83
CA GLU A 31 -1.97 -3.97 2.81
C GLU A 31 -1.77 -5.13 3.80
N ALA A 32 -0.53 -5.29 4.25
CA ALA A 32 -0.18 -6.20 5.32
C ALA A 32 -1.01 -5.92 6.57
N ALA A 33 -1.40 -6.97 7.31
CA ALA A 33 -2.08 -6.81 8.59
C ALA A 33 -1.29 -5.92 9.56
N ALA A 34 -2.00 -5.20 10.42
CA ALA A 34 -1.41 -4.55 11.58
C ALA A 34 -0.88 -5.59 12.59
N GLY A 35 0.02 -5.16 13.48
CA GLY A 35 0.58 -6.02 14.54
C GLY A 35 1.99 -5.64 14.95
N SER A 36 2.56 -6.44 15.84
CA SER A 36 3.97 -6.36 16.21
C SER A 36 4.85 -7.16 15.24
N GLY A 37 6.15 -6.90 15.27
CA GLY A 37 7.14 -7.62 14.46
C GLY A 37 7.30 -7.09 13.02
N PRO A 38 8.15 -7.74 12.22
CA PRO A 38 8.50 -7.26 10.88
C PRO A 38 7.30 -7.29 9.93
N VAL A 39 7.22 -6.26 9.09
CA VAL A 39 6.21 -6.16 8.03
C VAL A 39 6.90 -5.99 6.68
N TYR A 40 6.39 -6.67 5.67
CA TYR A 40 6.89 -6.57 4.30
C TYR A 40 5.94 -5.71 3.47
N ARG A 41 6.35 -4.47 3.20
CA ARG A 41 5.56 -3.51 2.42
C ARG A 41 6.07 -3.47 0.98
N ILE A 42 5.19 -3.27 0.02
CA ILE A 42 5.61 -3.01 -1.37
C ILE A 42 6.22 -1.62 -1.39
N ARG A 43 7.50 -1.53 -1.75
CA ARG A 43 8.24 -0.27 -1.80
C ARG A 43 8.41 0.25 -3.20
N ARG A 44 8.69 -0.65 -4.16
CA ARG A 44 8.94 -0.29 -5.55
C ARG A 44 8.22 -1.21 -6.51
N LEU A 45 7.73 -0.63 -7.60
CA LEU A 45 7.26 -1.37 -8.77
C LEU A 45 8.11 -0.93 -9.96
N ARG A 46 8.66 -1.89 -10.72
CA ARG A 46 9.57 -1.58 -11.83
C ARG A 46 9.11 -2.26 -13.10
N GLU A 47 8.76 -1.47 -14.11
CA GLU A 47 8.49 -1.99 -15.43
C GLU A 47 9.71 -2.73 -15.99
N LYS A 48 9.48 -3.93 -16.54
CA LYS A 48 10.54 -4.70 -17.19
C LYS A 48 10.99 -3.96 -18.45
N ALA A 49 12.29 -3.72 -18.57
CA ALA A 49 12.88 -3.15 -19.76
C ALA A 49 12.66 -4.04 -21.00
N GLU A 50 12.10 -3.46 -22.07
CA GLU A 50 11.90 -4.17 -23.34
C GLU A 50 13.23 -4.57 -23.99
N ASN A 51 14.38 -3.96 -23.62
CA ASN A 51 15.68 -4.24 -24.23
C ASN A 51 16.94 -3.89 -23.38
N ASP A 52 16.83 -3.61 -22.08
CA ASP A 52 18.06 -3.56 -21.26
C ASP A 52 18.53 -4.99 -21.02
N PHE A 53 19.76 -5.31 -21.40
CA PHE A 53 20.80 -5.80 -20.50
C PHE A 53 21.93 -6.42 -21.32
N ASP A 54 23.17 -6.06 -20.94
CA ASP A 54 24.38 -6.76 -21.31
C ASP A 54 24.18 -8.29 -21.18
N PRO A 55 24.18 -9.04 -22.30
CA PRO A 55 23.93 -10.48 -22.29
C PRO A 55 24.93 -11.23 -21.41
N ALA A 56 26.10 -10.68 -21.07
CA ALA A 56 27.07 -11.32 -20.18
C ALA A 56 26.65 -11.30 -18.70
N VAL A 57 26.08 -10.20 -18.22
CA VAL A 57 25.70 -10.01 -16.79
C VAL A 57 24.40 -10.77 -16.47
N LEU A 58 23.47 -10.84 -17.43
CA LEU A 58 22.26 -11.65 -17.28
C LEU A 58 22.46 -13.10 -17.70
N ALA A 59 23.25 -13.48 -18.71
CA ALA A 59 23.42 -14.92 -18.98
C ALA A 59 24.02 -15.67 -17.77
N SER A 60 24.87 -15.04 -16.96
CA SER A 60 25.37 -15.69 -15.75
C SER A 60 24.37 -15.72 -14.58
N ARG A 61 23.38 -14.80 -14.52
CA ARG A 61 22.37 -14.72 -13.43
C ARG A 61 21.02 -15.36 -13.80
N ARG A 62 20.61 -15.23 -15.05
CA ARG A 62 19.34 -15.64 -15.64
C ARG A 62 19.29 -17.13 -15.93
N TYR A 63 20.36 -17.74 -16.44
CA TYR A 63 20.42 -19.21 -16.55
C TYR A 63 20.35 -19.88 -15.17
N THR A 64 20.86 -19.22 -14.12
CA THR A 64 20.77 -19.69 -12.75
C THR A 64 19.36 -19.52 -12.20
N LEU A 65 18.76 -18.33 -12.32
CA LEU A 65 17.42 -18.04 -11.79
C LEU A 65 16.29 -18.72 -12.57
N GLU A 66 16.36 -18.84 -13.90
CA GLU A 66 15.39 -19.59 -14.72
C GLU A 66 15.52 -21.11 -14.49
N GLY A 67 16.75 -21.60 -14.30
CA GLY A 67 17.01 -22.98 -13.88
C GLY A 67 16.45 -23.27 -12.48
N GLN A 68 16.58 -22.33 -11.55
CA GLN A 68 16.03 -22.41 -10.19
C GLN A 68 14.51 -22.26 -10.16
N ALA A 69 13.92 -21.39 -10.97
CA ALA A 69 12.47 -21.24 -11.09
C ALA A 69 11.83 -22.54 -11.62
N TRP A 70 12.47 -23.14 -12.63
CA TRP A 70 12.07 -24.44 -13.14
C TRP A 70 12.25 -25.57 -12.11
N GLU A 71 13.37 -25.61 -11.38
CA GLU A 71 13.59 -26.62 -10.33
C GLU A 71 12.68 -26.42 -9.10
N ALA A 72 12.40 -25.19 -8.68
CA ALA A 72 11.46 -24.90 -7.59
C ALA A 72 10.04 -25.34 -7.95
N GLN A 73 9.63 -25.13 -9.21
CA GLN A 73 8.37 -25.64 -9.73
C GLN A 73 8.38 -27.17 -9.83
N ARG A 74 9.53 -27.79 -10.16
CA ARG A 74 9.70 -29.26 -10.23
C ARG A 74 9.66 -29.94 -8.86
N LEU A 75 10.30 -29.35 -7.85
CA LEU A 75 10.42 -29.91 -6.50
C LEU A 75 9.08 -29.89 -5.74
N ASN A 76 8.17 -28.98 -6.10
CA ASN A 76 6.88 -28.79 -5.43
C ASN A 76 5.68 -29.48 -6.11
N VAL A 77 5.89 -30.29 -7.15
CA VAL A 77 4.81 -31.08 -7.79
C VAL A 77 4.99 -32.57 -7.49
N PRO A 78 4.17 -33.18 -6.60
CA PRO A 78 4.34 -34.58 -6.21
C PRO A 78 4.03 -35.64 -7.29
N ALA A 79 3.79 -35.30 -8.56
CA ALA A 79 3.15 -36.24 -9.49
C ALA A 79 3.53 -36.16 -10.99
N LEU A 80 4.71 -35.66 -11.38
CA LEU A 80 5.11 -35.57 -12.80
C LEU A 80 6.33 -36.43 -13.20
N ALA A 81 6.61 -37.50 -12.46
CA ALA A 81 7.68 -38.45 -12.81
C ALA A 81 7.30 -39.46 -13.92
N GLN A 82 6.08 -39.46 -14.47
CA GLN A 82 5.64 -40.49 -15.44
C GLN A 82 5.58 -40.07 -16.92
N ILE A 83 5.88 -38.82 -17.30
CA ILE A 83 5.72 -38.36 -18.71
C ILE A 83 7.05 -38.31 -19.51
N HIS A 84 8.23 -38.46 -18.89
CA HIS A 84 9.51 -38.25 -19.57
C HIS A 84 10.19 -39.52 -20.12
N SER A 85 9.48 -40.35 -20.90
CA SER A 85 10.13 -41.33 -21.80
C SER A 85 10.23 -40.85 -23.26
N ALA A 86 9.74 -39.66 -23.61
CA ALA A 86 9.69 -39.17 -25.00
C ALA A 86 10.56 -37.92 -25.30
N ALA A 87 11.34 -37.41 -24.34
CA ALA A 87 12.04 -36.12 -24.48
C ALA A 87 13.49 -36.20 -25.00
N SER A 88 13.98 -37.37 -25.40
CA SER A 88 15.38 -37.55 -25.82
C SER A 88 15.70 -37.13 -27.27
N THR A 89 14.72 -36.70 -28.07
CA THR A 89 14.91 -36.54 -29.53
C THR A 89 14.85 -35.09 -30.05
N MET A 90 14.80 -34.05 -29.21
CA MET A 90 14.79 -32.64 -29.67
C MET A 90 15.99 -31.83 -29.18
N ARG A 91 17.20 -32.25 -29.55
CA ARG A 91 18.42 -31.42 -29.48
C ARG A 91 18.95 -31.13 -30.88
N ALA A 92 18.32 -30.20 -31.59
CA ALA A 92 18.96 -29.38 -32.63
C ALA A 92 17.94 -28.34 -33.14
N GLY A 93 18.16 -27.06 -32.83
CA GLY A 93 17.54 -25.94 -33.56
C GLY A 93 16.37 -25.20 -32.90
N ALA A 94 16.17 -25.30 -31.58
CA ALA A 94 15.23 -24.41 -30.90
C ALA A 94 15.92 -23.07 -30.59
N VAL A 95 15.45 -21.99 -31.22
CA VAL A 95 15.61 -20.64 -30.66
C VAL A 95 14.91 -20.68 -29.31
N THR A 96 15.68 -20.77 -28.23
CA THR A 96 15.15 -20.62 -26.87
C THR A 96 14.63 -19.20 -26.76
N MET A 97 13.33 -19.01 -26.99
CA MET A 97 12.65 -17.82 -26.52
C MET A 97 12.86 -17.79 -25.00
N ALA A 98 13.62 -16.81 -24.52
CA ALA A 98 13.86 -16.65 -23.10
C ALA A 98 12.49 -16.51 -22.42
N ALA A 99 12.19 -17.41 -21.50
CA ALA A 99 10.93 -17.35 -20.78
C ALA A 99 10.84 -16.00 -20.06
N ALA A 100 9.67 -15.38 -20.08
CA ALA A 100 9.44 -14.23 -19.23
C ALA A 100 9.40 -14.73 -17.78
N ALA A 101 10.09 -14.04 -16.88
CA ALA A 101 10.04 -14.33 -15.45
C ALA A 101 9.67 -13.04 -14.73
N LEU A 102 8.70 -13.14 -13.82
CA LEU A 102 8.42 -12.09 -12.85
C LEU A 102 9.51 -12.14 -11.78
N VAL A 103 10.20 -11.04 -11.56
CA VAL A 103 11.20 -10.94 -10.48
C VAL A 103 10.54 -10.27 -9.27
N VAL A 104 10.72 -10.89 -8.12
CA VAL A 104 10.39 -10.30 -6.83
C VAL A 104 11.67 -10.08 -6.04
N ARG A 105 11.88 -8.85 -5.59
CA ARG A 105 12.99 -8.48 -4.70
C ARG A 105 12.49 -8.29 -3.28
N VAL A 106 13.29 -8.71 -2.30
CA VAL A 106 13.10 -8.40 -0.89
C VAL A 106 14.35 -7.71 -0.36
N ALA A 107 14.17 -6.54 0.23
CA ALA A 107 15.23 -5.75 0.84
C ALA A 107 14.85 -5.34 2.27
N ASP A 108 15.83 -4.93 3.07
CA ASP A 108 15.59 -4.26 4.35
C ASP A 108 15.31 -2.75 4.14
N GLU A 109 15.04 -2.04 5.23
CA GLU A 109 14.81 -0.58 5.28
C GLU A 109 15.97 0.28 4.74
N HIS A 110 17.16 -0.29 4.54
CA HIS A 110 18.30 0.39 3.93
C HIS A 110 18.50 0.00 2.46
N GLY A 111 17.59 -0.79 1.89
CA GLY A 111 17.65 -1.31 0.53
C GLY A 111 18.65 -2.46 0.34
N ALA A 112 19.24 -2.98 1.42
CA ALA A 112 20.14 -4.13 1.34
C ALA A 112 19.33 -5.42 1.14
N ALA A 113 19.87 -6.31 0.31
CA ALA A 113 19.15 -7.48 -0.16
C ALA A 113 18.99 -8.54 0.94
N ILE A 114 17.76 -9.04 1.16
CA ILE A 114 17.48 -10.08 2.15
C ILE A 114 17.49 -11.44 1.47
N ASN A 115 18.45 -12.30 1.82
CA ASN A 115 18.55 -13.67 1.30
C ASN A 115 17.76 -14.66 2.14
N GLY A 116 17.29 -15.74 1.51
CA GLY A 116 16.60 -16.80 2.23
C GLY A 116 15.12 -16.52 2.51
N GLN A 117 14.63 -15.33 2.16
CA GLN A 117 13.22 -14.98 2.30
C GLN A 117 12.39 -15.78 1.29
N ARG A 118 11.33 -16.44 1.76
CA ARG A 118 10.37 -17.12 0.88
C ARG A 118 9.35 -16.13 0.33
N VAL A 119 9.09 -16.22 -0.96
CA VAL A 119 8.07 -15.43 -1.67
C VAL A 119 7.08 -16.39 -2.31
N ALA A 120 5.80 -16.10 -2.17
CA ALA A 120 4.72 -16.84 -2.80
C ALA A 120 4.37 -16.24 -4.17
N PHE A 121 4.03 -17.11 -5.11
CA PHE A 121 3.54 -16.79 -6.44
C PHE A 121 2.25 -17.58 -6.71
N TYR A 122 1.17 -16.85 -6.97
CA TYR A 122 -0.19 -17.37 -7.02
C TYR A 122 -0.77 -17.35 -8.43
N TRP A 123 -1.69 -18.29 -8.67
CA TRP A 123 -2.76 -18.24 -9.67
C TRP A 123 -3.91 -19.14 -9.16
N PRO A 124 -5.14 -19.02 -9.69
CA PRO A 124 -6.31 -19.73 -9.14
C PRO A 124 -6.13 -21.24 -8.98
N ASP A 125 -5.45 -21.87 -9.93
CA ASP A 125 -5.21 -23.31 -9.98
C ASP A 125 -3.79 -23.70 -9.52
N ALA A 126 -3.09 -22.85 -8.78
CA ALA A 126 -1.78 -23.18 -8.22
C ALA A 126 -1.85 -24.42 -7.31
N PRO A 127 -0.74 -25.13 -7.07
CA PRO A 127 -0.71 -26.23 -6.10
C PRO A 127 -1.27 -25.80 -4.74
N VAL A 128 -1.89 -26.75 -4.03
CA VAL A 128 -2.37 -26.52 -2.67
C VAL A 128 -1.16 -26.41 -1.74
N ASP A 129 -1.09 -25.32 -0.99
CA ASP A 129 -0.15 -25.12 0.10
C ASP A 129 -0.90 -24.50 1.30
N PRO A 130 -1.09 -25.23 2.40
CA PRO A 130 -1.85 -24.73 3.55
C PRO A 130 -1.19 -23.53 4.25
N TYR A 131 0.10 -23.28 4.02
CA TYR A 131 0.84 -22.15 4.60
C TYR A 131 1.04 -21.00 3.62
N ALA A 132 0.27 -21.00 2.52
CA ALA A 132 0.43 -20.04 1.45
C ALA A 132 0.16 -18.59 1.88
N GLY A 133 -0.95 -18.32 2.57
CA GLY A 133 -1.45 -16.94 2.75
C GLY A 133 -0.63 -16.14 3.76
N PRO A 134 -0.56 -14.79 3.65
CA PRO A 134 0.02 -13.94 4.69
C PRO A 134 -0.94 -13.71 5.86
N ALA A 135 -0.40 -13.23 6.98
CA ALA A 135 -1.18 -12.67 8.07
C ALA A 135 -2.01 -11.47 7.56
N GLY A 136 -3.34 -11.58 7.65
CA GLY A 136 -4.30 -10.62 7.08
C GLY A 136 -5.13 -11.16 5.92
N GLY A 137 -4.78 -12.34 5.40
CA GLY A 137 -5.55 -13.00 4.35
C GLY A 137 -5.17 -12.55 2.94
N LEU A 138 -6.10 -12.75 1.99
CA LEU A 138 -5.90 -12.48 0.57
C LEU A 138 -6.98 -11.53 0.04
N LEU A 139 -6.75 -10.96 -1.14
CA LEU A 139 -7.75 -10.12 -1.82
C LEU A 139 -9.04 -10.91 -2.14
N PRO A 140 -10.21 -10.26 -2.14
CA PRO A 140 -11.48 -10.89 -2.52
C PRO A 140 -11.39 -11.59 -3.89
N GLY A 141 -11.91 -12.82 -3.97
CA GLY A 141 -11.90 -13.63 -5.19
C GLY A 141 -10.66 -14.50 -5.37
N MET A 142 -9.60 -14.32 -4.58
CA MET A 142 -8.49 -15.27 -4.51
C MET A 142 -8.90 -16.54 -3.77
N VAL A 143 -8.41 -17.69 -4.24
CA VAL A 143 -8.58 -19.00 -3.60
C VAL A 143 -7.48 -19.18 -2.54
N PRO A 144 -7.81 -19.28 -1.24
CA PRO A 144 -6.81 -19.48 -0.18
C PRO A 144 -6.06 -20.80 -0.30
N GLY A 145 -4.87 -20.86 0.31
CA GLY A 145 -4.08 -22.09 0.40
C GLY A 145 -3.52 -22.56 -0.95
N ARG A 146 -3.18 -21.62 -1.82
CA ARG A 146 -2.71 -21.86 -3.19
C ARG A 146 -1.50 -20.99 -3.44
N CYS A 147 -0.37 -21.59 -3.81
CA CYS A 147 0.79 -20.89 -4.36
C CYS A 147 1.84 -21.91 -4.81
N VAL A 148 2.80 -21.45 -5.60
CA VAL A 148 4.18 -21.97 -5.50
C VAL A 148 5.00 -20.94 -4.74
N TRP A 149 6.15 -21.33 -4.21
CA TRP A 149 7.06 -20.39 -3.57
C TRP A 149 8.49 -20.63 -4.01
N GLY A 150 9.28 -19.57 -3.91
CA GLY A 150 10.73 -19.59 -4.14
C GLY A 150 11.46 -18.87 -3.02
N VAL A 151 12.76 -19.09 -2.95
CA VAL A 151 13.66 -18.48 -1.95
C VAL A 151 14.49 -17.42 -2.63
N THR A 152 14.62 -16.25 -2.01
CA THR A 152 15.45 -15.17 -2.52
C THR A 152 16.95 -15.49 -2.47
N GLU A 153 17.65 -15.22 -3.57
CA GLU A 153 19.09 -15.24 -3.69
C GLU A 153 19.58 -13.86 -4.14
N ARG A 154 20.43 -13.22 -3.33
CA ARG A 154 20.80 -11.80 -3.44
C ARG A 154 19.57 -10.88 -3.38
N GLY A 155 18.59 -11.24 -2.57
CA GLY A 155 17.30 -10.55 -2.43
C GLY A 155 16.29 -10.85 -3.52
N ASP A 156 16.67 -11.52 -4.60
CA ASP A 156 15.80 -11.70 -5.77
C ASP A 156 15.31 -13.14 -5.88
N VAL A 157 14.07 -13.32 -6.35
CA VAL A 157 13.53 -14.61 -6.76
C VAL A 157 12.70 -14.43 -8.04
N GLY A 158 12.88 -15.34 -8.99
CA GLY A 158 12.19 -15.32 -10.28
C GLY A 158 11.10 -16.39 -10.36
N PHE A 159 9.96 -16.04 -10.95
CA PHE A 159 8.89 -16.98 -11.27
C PHE A 159 8.62 -16.98 -12.77
N GLY A 160 8.80 -18.14 -13.41
CA GLY A 160 8.52 -18.29 -14.83
C GLY A 160 7.05 -18.05 -15.15
N MET A 161 6.78 -17.21 -16.14
CA MET A 161 5.44 -16.89 -16.64
C MET A 161 5.18 -17.61 -17.95
N GLY A 162 4.10 -18.40 -17.97
CA GLY A 162 3.72 -19.23 -19.09
C GLY A 162 2.68 -18.57 -20.01
N ARG A 163 2.15 -19.36 -20.95
CA ARG A 163 1.08 -18.92 -21.85
C ARG A 163 -0.16 -18.41 -21.11
N ASP A 164 -0.47 -18.98 -19.95
CA ASP A 164 -1.66 -18.60 -19.18
C ASP A 164 -1.46 -17.34 -18.34
N SER A 165 -0.26 -16.75 -18.36
CA SER A 165 0.03 -15.48 -17.69
C SER A 165 -0.34 -14.26 -18.53
N TYR A 166 -0.78 -14.44 -19.78
CA TYR A 166 -1.14 -13.33 -20.66
C TYR A 166 -2.54 -12.77 -20.34
N PHE A 167 -2.66 -11.44 -20.36
CA PHE A 167 -3.94 -10.76 -20.14
C PHE A 167 -4.08 -9.49 -21.00
N TRP A 168 -5.31 -8.99 -21.13
CA TRP A 168 -5.65 -7.82 -21.96
C TRP A 168 -6.15 -6.65 -21.10
N PRO A 169 -5.26 -5.75 -20.63
CA PRO A 169 -5.67 -4.62 -19.78
C PRO A 169 -6.66 -3.68 -20.48
N GLY A 170 -6.51 -3.46 -21.79
CA GLY A 170 -7.46 -2.65 -22.58
C GLY A 170 -8.87 -3.25 -22.72
N GLN A 171 -9.08 -4.51 -22.28
CA GLN A 171 -10.39 -5.16 -22.20
C GLN A 171 -10.90 -5.23 -20.75
N GLY A 172 -10.25 -4.53 -19.82
CA GLY A 172 -10.58 -4.57 -18.40
C GLY A 172 -10.15 -5.85 -17.69
N GLN A 173 -9.32 -6.69 -18.31
CA GLN A 173 -8.77 -7.87 -17.65
C GLN A 173 -7.68 -7.46 -16.66
N ILE A 174 -7.57 -8.20 -15.57
CA ILE A 174 -6.45 -8.13 -14.63
C ILE A 174 -5.53 -9.34 -14.86
N GLY A 175 -4.24 -9.17 -14.60
CA GLY A 175 -3.30 -10.29 -14.65
C GLY A 175 -3.69 -11.40 -13.66
N PRO A 176 -3.47 -12.68 -14.00
CA PRO A 176 -3.94 -13.81 -13.20
C PRO A 176 -3.09 -14.09 -11.96
N HIS A 177 -1.95 -13.41 -11.82
CA HIS A 177 -0.97 -13.70 -10.78
C HIS A 177 -1.02 -12.72 -9.62
N ALA A 178 -0.63 -13.23 -8.45
CA ALA A 178 -0.34 -12.43 -7.28
C ALA A 178 0.98 -12.85 -6.64
N VAL A 179 1.62 -11.94 -5.88
CA VAL A 179 2.79 -12.23 -5.06
C VAL A 179 2.65 -11.60 -3.67
N TRP A 180 3.33 -12.23 -2.71
CA TRP A 180 3.51 -11.76 -1.33
C TRP A 180 4.67 -12.51 -0.67
N VAL A 181 5.15 -12.04 0.48
CA VAL A 181 6.14 -12.75 1.28
C VAL A 181 5.46 -13.91 2.02
N TYR A 182 5.93 -15.14 1.78
CA TYR A 182 5.27 -16.40 2.15
C TYR A 182 5.18 -16.63 3.68
N GLY A 183 4.08 -17.24 4.14
CA GLY A 183 3.87 -17.73 5.51
C GLY A 183 2.59 -17.20 6.15
N ASP A 184 1.84 -18.06 6.82
CA ASP A 184 0.55 -17.76 7.50
C ASP A 184 0.66 -16.79 8.67
N ASP A 185 1.86 -16.66 9.22
CA ASP A 185 2.24 -15.68 10.23
C ASP A 185 2.96 -14.44 9.64
N THR A 186 3.24 -14.42 8.34
CA THR A 186 3.98 -13.32 7.71
C THR A 186 3.07 -12.15 7.40
N ARG A 187 3.37 -10.97 7.95
CA ARG A 187 2.70 -9.72 7.60
C ARG A 187 3.28 -9.15 6.31
N SER A 188 2.58 -9.35 5.20
CA SER A 188 3.02 -8.91 3.86
C SER A 188 1.90 -8.22 3.11
N ASP A 189 2.24 -7.15 2.39
CA ASP A 189 1.36 -6.65 1.34
C ASP A 189 1.17 -7.74 0.27
N VAL A 190 -0.05 -7.81 -0.28
CA VAL A 190 -0.40 -8.71 -1.39
C VAL A 190 -0.72 -7.87 -2.61
N ILE A 191 -0.11 -8.18 -3.75
CA ILE A 191 -0.45 -7.55 -5.04
C ILE A 191 -1.00 -8.59 -6.01
N LEU A 192 -2.23 -8.37 -6.50
CA LEU A 192 -2.92 -9.18 -7.52
C LEU A 192 -3.07 -8.37 -8.80
N GLY A 193 -3.05 -9.04 -9.96
CA GLY A 193 -3.16 -8.39 -11.26
C GLY A 193 -1.87 -8.45 -12.07
N LEU A 194 -0.92 -9.29 -11.65
CA LEU A 194 0.36 -9.48 -12.32
C LEU A 194 0.25 -10.47 -13.47
N GLY A 195 1.04 -10.27 -14.51
CA GLY A 195 1.05 -11.10 -15.70
C GLY A 195 1.72 -10.38 -16.86
N MET A 196 1.61 -10.97 -18.05
CA MET A 196 2.18 -10.42 -19.27
C MET A 196 1.10 -9.76 -20.11
N VAL A 197 1.35 -8.55 -20.60
CA VAL A 197 0.41 -7.90 -21.51
C VAL A 197 0.40 -8.64 -22.84
N ALA A 198 -0.78 -9.08 -23.29
CA ALA A 198 -0.92 -9.79 -24.55
C ALA A 198 -0.51 -8.93 -25.75
N LEU A 199 0.02 -9.59 -26.78
CA LEU A 199 0.54 -8.95 -28.02
C LEU A 199 1.70 -7.96 -27.79
N THR A 200 2.43 -8.12 -26.69
CA THR A 200 3.70 -7.41 -26.43
C THR A 200 4.85 -8.42 -26.34
N ASP A 201 6.10 -7.94 -26.25
CA ASP A 201 7.23 -8.80 -25.91
C ASP A 201 7.29 -9.09 -24.40
N HIS A 202 6.24 -9.77 -23.92
CA HIS A 202 6.09 -10.15 -22.53
C HIS A 202 6.20 -8.98 -21.55
N ALA A 203 5.64 -7.81 -21.89
CA ALA A 203 5.69 -6.63 -21.04
C ALA A 203 4.98 -6.92 -19.70
N HIS A 204 5.64 -6.61 -18.60
CA HIS A 204 5.15 -6.72 -17.23
C HIS A 204 5.97 -5.79 -16.31
N PHE A 205 5.70 -5.80 -15.02
CA PHE A 205 6.51 -5.11 -14.02
C PHE A 205 6.85 -6.05 -12.85
N ASP A 206 8.03 -5.83 -12.28
CA ASP A 206 8.59 -6.52 -11.12
C ASP A 206 8.18 -5.82 -9.82
N VAL A 207 8.26 -6.57 -8.71
CA VAL A 207 7.81 -6.12 -7.39
C VAL A 207 8.98 -6.13 -6.41
N GLU A 208 9.13 -5.07 -5.62
CA GLU A 208 10.10 -5.00 -4.54
C GLU A 208 9.40 -4.78 -3.19
N TYR A 209 9.65 -5.71 -2.27
CA TYR A 209 9.27 -5.63 -0.87
C TYR A 209 10.40 -5.03 -0.04
N GLU A 210 10.03 -4.14 0.88
CA GLU A 210 10.87 -3.62 1.95
C GLU A 210 10.40 -4.24 3.27
N ARG A 211 11.33 -4.88 3.98
CA ARG A 211 11.14 -5.33 5.35
C ARG A 211 11.36 -4.15 6.26
N VAL A 212 10.27 -3.63 6.80
CA VAL A 212 10.30 -2.60 7.83
C VAL A 212 10.24 -3.35 9.17
N GLU A 213 11.21 -3.09 10.05
CA GLU A 213 11.06 -3.54 11.43
C GLU A 213 9.83 -2.83 11.98
N GLY A 214 8.84 -3.60 12.42
CA GLY A 214 7.72 -3.03 13.13
C GLY A 214 8.27 -2.38 14.38
N GLY A 215 8.56 -1.08 14.31
CA GLY A 215 8.58 -0.26 15.49
C GLY A 215 7.27 -0.52 16.22
N ASP A 216 7.32 -0.50 17.54
CA ASP A 216 6.13 -0.29 18.36
C ASP A 216 5.54 1.07 17.97
N VAL A 217 5.03 1.22 16.75
CA VAL A 217 3.85 2.04 16.53
C VAL A 217 2.81 1.17 17.22
N PRO A 218 2.43 1.50 18.48
CA PRO A 218 1.26 0.87 19.08
C PRO A 218 0.21 1.00 18.00
N PRO A 219 -0.42 -0.12 17.56
CA PRO A 219 -1.20 -0.18 16.32
C PRO A 219 -1.97 1.12 16.26
N GLU A 220 -1.58 2.08 15.35
CA GLU A 220 -1.85 3.53 15.51
C GLU A 220 -3.04 3.63 16.41
N GLU A 221 -2.84 3.92 17.73
CA GLU A 221 -3.85 3.65 18.80
C GLU A 221 -5.18 3.70 18.09
N GLU A 222 -5.96 2.60 18.04
CA GLU A 222 -7.22 2.51 17.30
C GLU A 222 -8.12 3.69 17.70
N GLY A 223 -7.82 4.83 17.13
CA GLY A 223 -7.73 6.06 17.90
C GLY A 223 -8.39 7.05 17.03
N ASP A 224 -9.60 7.31 17.46
CA ASP A 224 -10.59 8.07 16.74
C ASP A 224 -11.09 7.43 15.45
N LEU A 225 -10.87 6.13 15.18
CA LEU A 225 -11.75 5.45 14.22
C LEU A 225 -13.19 5.53 14.75
N PRO A 226 -14.17 5.91 13.90
CA PRO A 226 -15.55 5.93 14.36
C PRO A 226 -15.97 4.53 14.76
N GLU A 227 -16.71 4.43 15.85
CA GLU A 227 -17.37 3.19 16.25
C GLU A 227 -18.49 2.88 15.24
N TYR A 228 -18.62 1.62 14.85
CA TYR A 228 -19.62 1.18 13.89
C TYR A 228 -20.74 0.47 14.62
N PHE A 229 -21.99 0.86 14.36
CA PHE A 229 -23.15 0.24 14.96
C PHE A 229 -24.09 -0.32 13.90
N ASP A 230 -24.71 -1.46 14.17
CA ASP A 230 -25.77 -2.03 13.33
C ASP A 230 -27.10 -1.27 13.52
N GLU A 231 -28.14 -1.69 12.81
CA GLU A 231 -29.46 -1.03 12.87
C GLU A 231 -30.14 -1.13 14.24
N ASN A 232 -29.66 -2.02 15.11
CA ASN A 232 -30.15 -2.23 16.46
C ASN A 232 -29.25 -1.54 17.52
N GLY A 233 -28.20 -0.84 17.10
CA GLY A 233 -27.22 -0.22 17.99
C GLY A 233 -26.17 -1.18 18.56
N ALA A 234 -26.02 -2.38 17.98
CA ALA A 234 -24.95 -3.29 18.37
C ALA A 234 -23.66 -2.96 17.61
N GLU A 235 -22.53 -2.95 18.31
CA GLU A 235 -21.24 -2.67 17.71
C GLU A 235 -20.86 -3.70 16.62
N MET A 236 -20.28 -3.22 15.53
CA MET A 236 -19.87 -4.01 14.38
C MET A 236 -18.35 -4.11 14.28
N ALA A 237 -17.84 -5.33 14.07
CA ALA A 237 -16.42 -5.52 13.75
C ALA A 237 -16.07 -4.90 12.38
N GLY A 238 -14.90 -4.27 12.26
CA GLY A 238 -14.45 -3.61 11.02
C GLY A 238 -14.43 -4.53 9.79
N ALA A 239 -14.17 -5.83 9.95
CA ALA A 239 -14.25 -6.81 8.87
C ALA A 239 -15.67 -6.92 8.28
N LEU A 240 -16.69 -6.92 9.15
CA LEU A 240 -18.10 -6.99 8.74
C LEU A 240 -18.56 -5.69 8.09
N VAL A 241 -18.07 -4.55 8.61
CA VAL A 241 -18.29 -3.23 8.00
C VAL A 241 -17.74 -3.23 6.58
N ARG A 242 -16.51 -3.69 6.36
CA ARG A 242 -15.89 -3.74 5.04
C ARG A 242 -16.65 -4.66 4.07
N GLU A 243 -17.14 -5.80 4.57
CA GLU A 243 -17.93 -6.73 3.78
C GLU A 243 -19.28 -6.13 3.33
N HIS A 244 -19.98 -5.43 4.23
CA HIS A 244 -21.35 -4.98 3.99
C HIS A 244 -21.48 -3.56 3.46
N TYR A 245 -20.49 -2.70 3.74
CA TYR A 245 -20.49 -1.27 3.43
C TYR A 245 -19.25 -0.82 2.65
N GLY A 246 -18.32 -1.72 2.34
CA GLY A 246 -17.12 -1.38 1.57
C GLY A 246 -16.09 -0.60 2.38
N ILE A 247 -15.19 0.10 1.69
CA ILE A 247 -14.09 0.82 2.34
C ILE A 247 -14.62 2.08 3.05
N GLN A 248 -14.24 2.25 4.31
CA GLN A 248 -14.56 3.44 5.11
C GLN A 248 -13.32 4.32 5.22
N ASP A 249 -13.42 5.56 4.76
CA ASP A 249 -12.30 6.51 4.74
C ASP A 249 -12.68 7.81 5.44
N VAL A 250 -11.82 8.25 6.36
CA VAL A 250 -12.01 9.47 7.17
C VAL A 250 -10.73 10.27 7.10
N HIS A 251 -10.79 11.47 6.50
CA HIS A 251 -9.68 12.40 6.54
C HIS A 251 -9.75 13.24 7.81
N ARG A 252 -8.70 13.20 8.62
CA ARG A 252 -8.63 13.82 9.94
C ARG A 252 -7.63 14.99 9.93
N PRO A 253 -8.08 16.25 10.09
CA PRO A 253 -7.14 17.34 10.31
C PRO A 253 -6.48 17.21 11.68
N ALA A 254 -5.20 17.59 11.77
CA ALA A 254 -4.42 17.54 13.00
C ALA A 254 -4.75 18.67 13.99
N GLU A 255 -5.45 19.72 13.54
CA GLU A 255 -5.76 20.89 14.35
C GLU A 255 -6.94 20.62 15.30
N LEU A 256 -6.81 21.08 16.54
CA LEU A 256 -7.88 21.15 17.54
C LEU A 256 -8.15 22.62 17.90
N PRO A 257 -9.40 23.01 18.21
CA PRO A 257 -10.60 22.17 18.28
C PRO A 257 -11.10 21.74 16.89
N ARG A 258 -11.70 20.54 16.83
CA ARG A 258 -12.29 20.00 15.59
C ARG A 258 -13.60 19.28 15.86
N PHE A 259 -14.41 19.07 14.83
CA PHE A 259 -15.47 18.06 14.88
C PHE A 259 -14.92 16.71 14.41
N GLY A 260 -14.76 15.76 15.33
CA GLY A 260 -14.34 14.40 15.00
C GLY A 260 -15.53 13.53 14.63
N LEU A 261 -15.41 12.68 13.62
CA LEU A 261 -16.42 11.65 13.35
C LEU A 261 -16.23 10.53 14.36
N VAL A 262 -17.21 10.30 15.22
CA VAL A 262 -17.11 9.36 16.35
C VAL A 262 -17.93 8.10 16.17
N GLU A 263 -19.06 8.16 15.45
CA GLU A 263 -19.94 7.00 15.28
C GLU A 263 -20.53 6.94 13.86
N LEU A 264 -20.74 5.70 13.39
CA LEU A 264 -21.38 5.36 12.13
C LEU A 264 -22.51 4.34 12.40
N MET A 265 -23.76 4.77 12.26
CA MET A 265 -24.93 3.94 12.58
C MET A 265 -25.57 3.37 11.31
N ALA A 266 -25.60 2.06 11.18
CA ALA A 266 -26.19 1.39 10.03
C ALA A 266 -27.68 1.72 9.89
N ARG A 267 -28.10 1.95 8.65
CA ARG A 267 -29.49 2.14 8.25
C ARG A 267 -29.78 1.36 6.99
N SER A 268 -31.05 1.01 6.83
CA SER A 268 -31.61 0.55 5.57
C SER A 268 -33.00 1.12 5.34
N GLY A 269 -33.35 1.24 4.07
CA GLY A 269 -34.67 1.71 3.68
C GLY A 269 -34.72 2.21 2.24
N ASP A 270 -35.94 2.54 1.82
CA ASP A 270 -36.20 3.06 0.47
C ASP A 270 -36.02 4.57 0.38
N SER A 271 -36.10 5.28 1.52
CA SER A 271 -35.97 6.74 1.59
C SER A 271 -34.57 7.23 1.24
N LYS A 272 -33.53 6.40 1.50
CA LYS A 272 -32.12 6.72 1.25
C LYS A 272 -31.78 8.13 1.72
N ALA A 273 -32.15 8.39 2.97
CA ALA A 273 -32.00 9.67 3.62
C ALA A 273 -30.86 9.54 4.65
N LEU A 274 -29.77 10.26 4.40
CA LEU A 274 -28.60 10.27 5.26
C LEU A 274 -28.83 11.25 6.40
N ALA A 275 -28.87 10.77 7.65
CA ALA A 275 -28.89 11.64 8.81
C ALA A 275 -27.47 11.91 9.32
N VAL A 276 -27.23 13.15 9.73
CA VAL A 276 -25.98 13.60 10.36
C VAL A 276 -26.34 14.26 11.68
N PHE A 277 -25.72 13.80 12.76
CA PHE A 277 -25.86 14.32 14.10
C PHE A 277 -24.58 15.04 14.51
N VAL A 278 -24.72 16.14 15.25
CA VAL A 278 -23.59 16.88 15.80
C VAL A 278 -23.78 17.06 17.29
N ASP A 279 -22.82 16.59 18.06
CA ASP A 279 -22.76 16.71 19.51
C ASP A 279 -21.62 17.66 19.94
N ASP A 280 -21.77 18.27 21.12
CA ASP A 280 -20.69 18.94 21.83
C ASP A 280 -19.73 17.94 22.49
N GLU A 281 -18.71 18.47 23.16
CA GLU A 281 -17.70 17.67 23.87
C GLU A 281 -18.29 16.71 24.93
N ASP A 282 -19.47 17.00 25.47
CA ASP A 282 -20.15 16.21 26.50
C ASP A 282 -21.20 15.23 25.90
N GLY A 283 -21.36 15.22 24.58
CA GLY A 283 -22.35 14.38 23.90
C GLY A 283 -23.76 14.98 23.84
N ALA A 284 -23.94 16.27 24.14
CA ALA A 284 -25.22 16.95 24.00
C ALA A 284 -25.40 17.49 22.56
N PRO A 285 -26.63 17.46 22.01
CA PRO A 285 -26.87 17.88 20.64
C PRO A 285 -26.57 19.36 20.41
N LEU A 286 -25.90 19.67 19.30
CA LEU A 286 -25.51 21.03 18.90
C LEU A 286 -26.38 21.56 17.74
N PRO A 287 -27.38 22.41 18.02
CA PRO A 287 -28.17 23.07 16.97
C PRO A 287 -27.37 24.16 16.24
N GLY A 288 -27.77 24.47 15.00
CA GLY A 288 -27.23 25.59 14.24
C GLY A 288 -25.88 25.33 13.56
N VAL A 289 -25.40 24.09 13.56
CA VAL A 289 -24.14 23.69 12.91
C VAL A 289 -24.41 23.41 11.43
N THR A 290 -23.58 23.97 10.55
CA THR A 290 -23.72 23.75 9.09
C THR A 290 -22.98 22.48 8.68
N ILE A 291 -23.69 21.58 8.00
CA ILE A 291 -23.13 20.36 7.40
C ILE A 291 -23.12 20.48 5.89
N ALA A 292 -22.01 20.08 5.28
CA ALA A 292 -21.85 20.00 3.84
C ALA A 292 -21.80 18.53 3.38
N LEU A 293 -22.60 18.21 2.36
CA LEU A 293 -22.58 16.92 1.66
C LEU A 293 -22.25 17.18 0.18
N GLY A 294 -21.09 16.71 -0.27
CA GLY A 294 -20.59 16.94 -1.63
C GLY A 294 -20.29 15.64 -2.36
N PRO A 295 -20.40 15.59 -3.70
CA PRO A 295 -19.93 14.44 -4.46
C PRO A 295 -18.40 14.37 -4.40
N ARG A 296 -17.86 13.18 -4.15
CA ARG A 296 -16.42 12.97 -3.97
C ARG A 296 -15.68 12.82 -5.30
N ASP A 297 -16.25 12.05 -6.21
CA ASP A 297 -15.57 11.54 -7.40
C ASP A 297 -16.08 12.16 -8.72
N ARG A 298 -16.97 13.15 -8.62
CA ARG A 298 -17.48 13.89 -9.77
C ARG A 298 -17.81 15.32 -9.41
N ALA A 299 -17.77 16.19 -10.43
CA ALA A 299 -18.29 17.53 -10.31
C ALA A 299 -19.81 17.47 -10.00
N GLY A 300 -20.23 18.19 -8.97
CA GLY A 300 -21.65 18.36 -8.65
C GLY A 300 -21.84 19.37 -7.53
N ASN A 301 -23.10 19.62 -7.20
CA ASN A 301 -23.44 20.64 -6.22
C ASN A 301 -23.26 20.10 -4.79
N VAL A 302 -22.68 20.92 -3.93
CA VAL A 302 -22.61 20.66 -2.49
C VAL A 302 -23.97 20.99 -1.88
N GLN A 303 -24.62 20.00 -1.28
CA GLN A 303 -25.80 20.20 -0.44
C GLN A 303 -25.35 20.75 0.91
N ARG A 304 -26.13 21.68 1.47
CA ARG A 304 -25.91 22.23 2.80
C ARG A 304 -27.16 22.13 3.62
N GLY A 305 -27.01 21.77 4.87
CA GLY A 305 -28.07 21.79 5.85
C GLY A 305 -27.54 22.29 7.18
N VAL A 306 -28.46 22.73 8.04
CA VAL A 306 -28.14 23.25 9.37
C VAL A 306 -28.81 22.34 10.39
N THR A 307 -28.09 21.93 11.42
CA THR A 307 -28.64 21.06 12.47
C THR A 307 -29.79 21.74 13.20
N ASP A 308 -30.85 20.97 13.46
CA ASP A 308 -32.03 21.41 14.22
C ASP A 308 -31.79 21.35 15.74
N GLU A 309 -32.86 21.52 16.54
CA GLU A 309 -32.79 21.50 18.02
C GLU A 309 -32.25 20.18 18.59
N ASP A 310 -32.36 19.08 17.83
CA ASP A 310 -31.85 17.76 18.20
C ASP A 310 -30.42 17.53 17.66
N GLY A 311 -29.76 18.58 17.15
CA GLY A 311 -28.42 18.47 16.57
C GLY A 311 -28.40 17.69 15.26
N ALA A 312 -29.54 17.50 14.61
CA ALA A 312 -29.68 16.61 13.45
C ALA A 312 -29.92 17.37 12.15
N VAL A 313 -29.44 16.80 11.04
CA VAL A 313 -29.77 17.25 9.69
C VAL A 313 -29.84 16.05 8.74
N THR A 314 -30.77 16.09 7.80
CA THR A 314 -30.98 14.99 6.84
C THR A 314 -30.71 15.44 5.41
N PHE A 315 -30.05 14.60 4.63
CA PHE A 315 -29.82 14.79 3.20
C PHE A 315 -30.44 13.67 2.37
N ASP A 316 -30.94 14.01 1.18
CA ASP A 316 -31.35 13.01 0.21
C ASP A 316 -30.13 12.50 -0.56
N ILE A 317 -29.84 11.20 -0.42
CA ILE A 317 -28.81 10.47 -1.16
C ILE A 317 -29.42 9.45 -2.13
N GLY A 318 -30.73 9.56 -2.40
CA GLY A 318 -31.51 8.57 -3.14
C GLY A 318 -31.26 8.50 -4.64
N ASP A 319 -30.46 9.42 -5.19
CA ASP A 319 -30.04 9.40 -6.58
C ASP A 319 -29.27 8.09 -6.88
N GLU A 320 -29.84 7.27 -7.77
CA GLU A 320 -29.28 5.97 -8.13
C GLU A 320 -27.92 6.04 -8.80
N THR A 321 -27.52 7.21 -9.31
CA THR A 321 -26.17 7.40 -9.86
C THR A 321 -25.10 7.37 -8.78
N TYR A 322 -25.44 7.60 -7.50
CA TYR A 322 -24.51 7.60 -6.36
C TYR A 322 -24.58 6.32 -5.51
N ARG A 323 -25.18 5.24 -6.03
CA ARG A 323 -25.13 3.92 -5.40
C ARG A 323 -23.81 3.23 -5.69
N TYR A 324 -23.35 2.39 -4.77
CA TYR A 324 -22.13 1.60 -4.95
C TYR A 324 -22.32 0.13 -4.58
N ASN A 325 -21.44 -0.72 -5.10
CA ASN A 325 -21.42 -2.17 -4.89
C ASN A 325 -20.28 -2.58 -3.95
N VAL A 326 -20.62 -3.33 -2.92
CA VAL A 326 -19.65 -3.86 -1.96
C VAL A 326 -19.17 -5.25 -2.38
N PRO A 327 -17.97 -5.68 -1.99
CA PRO A 327 -17.02 -4.98 -1.10
C PRO A 327 -15.98 -4.10 -1.83
N SER A 328 -16.03 -4.05 -3.16
CA SER A 328 -14.97 -3.45 -4.00
C SER A 328 -15.08 -1.94 -4.20
N GLU A 329 -16.26 -1.37 -4.00
CA GLU A 329 -16.51 0.07 -4.18
C GLU A 329 -16.68 0.77 -2.82
N GLN A 330 -16.75 2.09 -2.87
CA GLN A 330 -16.87 3.00 -1.74
C GLN A 330 -17.93 4.05 -2.07
N GLY A 331 -18.54 4.63 -1.03
CA GLY A 331 -19.49 5.72 -1.20
C GLY A 331 -18.98 6.87 -2.09
N HIS A 332 -19.92 7.48 -2.81
CA HIS A 332 -19.64 8.53 -3.79
C HIS A 332 -19.78 9.95 -3.21
N TRP A 333 -20.07 10.08 -1.92
CA TRP A 333 -20.24 11.36 -1.24
C TRP A 333 -19.18 11.56 -0.15
N CYS A 334 -18.85 12.83 0.08
CA CYS A 334 -18.11 13.30 1.23
C CYS A 334 -19.01 14.14 2.16
N VAL A 335 -18.82 13.98 3.47
CA VAL A 335 -19.55 14.74 4.51
C VAL A 335 -18.59 15.36 5.50
N ALA A 336 -18.81 16.63 5.84
CA ALA A 336 -18.05 17.34 6.86
C ALA A 336 -18.90 18.44 7.52
N VAL A 337 -18.48 18.84 8.72
CA VAL A 337 -18.95 20.08 9.35
C VAL A 337 -18.27 21.27 8.65
N GLU A 338 -19.04 22.25 8.18
CA GLU A 338 -18.54 23.44 7.49
C GLU A 338 -18.14 24.52 8.52
N GLY A 339 -16.91 25.04 8.42
CA GLY A 339 -16.41 26.13 9.26
C GLY A 339 -15.09 25.78 9.96
N PRO A 340 -15.13 25.30 11.22
CA PRO A 340 -13.92 24.89 11.96
C PRO A 340 -13.28 23.64 11.35
N ALA A 341 -12.12 23.22 11.87
CA ALA A 341 -11.53 21.93 11.53
C ALA A 341 -12.58 20.81 11.76
N SER A 342 -12.72 19.90 10.79
CA SER A 342 -13.65 18.79 10.86
C SER A 342 -13.01 17.59 10.21
N ASP A 343 -13.25 16.41 10.76
CA ASP A 343 -13.08 15.17 10.01
C ASP A 343 -13.94 15.24 8.74
N VAL A 344 -13.45 14.67 7.65
CA VAL A 344 -14.16 14.54 6.38
C VAL A 344 -14.38 13.07 6.09
N TYR A 345 -15.63 12.63 6.14
CA TYR A 345 -16.01 11.26 5.84
C TYR A 345 -16.17 11.07 4.34
N ASN A 346 -15.31 10.27 3.71
CA ASN A 346 -15.19 10.10 2.26
C ASN A 346 -15.88 8.83 1.71
N SER A 347 -16.79 8.24 2.48
CA SER A 347 -17.50 6.99 2.13
C SER A 347 -19.02 7.10 2.22
N ALA A 348 -19.58 8.31 2.26
CA ALA A 348 -21.03 8.48 2.34
C ALA A 348 -21.72 8.04 1.04
N GLY A 349 -22.94 7.51 1.16
CA GLY A 349 -23.73 6.97 0.06
C GLY A 349 -24.45 5.71 0.48
N TRP A 350 -25.16 5.09 -0.46
CA TRP A 350 -25.93 3.87 -0.17
C TRP A 350 -25.46 2.67 -1.01
N VAL A 351 -25.39 1.53 -0.35
CA VAL A 351 -25.03 0.22 -0.88
C VAL A 351 -26.20 -0.34 -1.67
N TRP A 352 -25.94 -0.76 -2.91
CA TRP A 352 -26.90 -1.50 -3.71
C TRP A 352 -27.01 -2.95 -3.23
N THR A 353 -28.18 -3.33 -2.72
CA THR A 353 -28.49 -4.70 -2.24
C THR A 353 -29.39 -5.48 -3.20
N GLY A 354 -29.68 -4.91 -4.38
CA GLY A 354 -30.55 -5.49 -5.42
C GLY A 354 -31.85 -4.71 -5.65
N ARG A 355 -32.52 -4.99 -6.77
CA ARG A 355 -33.72 -4.23 -7.22
C ARG A 355 -34.92 -4.26 -6.29
N LYS A 356 -34.98 -5.24 -5.39
CA LYS A 356 -36.12 -5.47 -4.49
C LYS A 356 -35.72 -5.40 -3.02
N SER A 357 -34.48 -5.03 -2.76
CA SER A 357 -33.93 -4.94 -1.42
C SER A 357 -33.72 -3.47 -1.07
N PRO A 358 -33.98 -3.07 0.18
CA PRO A 358 -33.71 -1.71 0.61
C PRO A 358 -32.22 -1.41 0.53
N GLY A 359 -31.86 -0.19 0.14
CA GLY A 359 -30.47 0.27 0.21
C GLY A 359 -29.97 0.26 1.65
N ARG A 360 -28.64 0.19 1.85
CA ARG A 360 -28.02 0.33 3.17
C ARG A 360 -27.03 1.48 3.19
N TRP A 361 -26.90 2.19 4.29
CA TRP A 361 -25.92 3.28 4.47
C TRP A 361 -25.59 3.44 5.95
N PHE A 362 -24.71 4.40 6.27
CA PHE A 362 -24.45 4.84 7.64
C PHE A 362 -24.98 6.24 7.85
N ASP A 363 -25.74 6.46 8.93
CA ASP A 363 -25.90 7.79 9.52
C ASP A 363 -24.63 8.13 10.32
N LEU A 364 -24.34 9.43 10.47
CA LEU A 364 -23.05 9.90 10.97
C LEU A 364 -23.23 10.68 12.27
N VAL A 365 -22.33 10.51 13.24
CA VAL A 365 -22.26 11.35 14.44
C VAL A 365 -20.91 12.05 14.50
N PHE A 366 -20.94 13.38 14.46
CA PHE A 366 -19.78 14.22 14.70
C PHE A 366 -19.81 14.73 16.14
N ARG A 367 -18.68 14.68 16.85
CA ARG A 367 -18.55 15.22 18.19
C ARG A 367 -17.47 16.29 18.23
N ARG A 368 -17.75 17.40 18.91
CA ARG A 368 -16.76 18.45 19.11
C ARG A 368 -15.64 17.93 20.01
N LYS A 369 -14.41 17.96 19.50
CA LYS A 369 -13.19 17.66 20.22
C LYS A 369 -12.45 18.96 20.50
N VAL A 370 -12.26 19.26 21.77
CA VAL A 370 -11.40 20.35 22.23
C VAL A 370 -10.03 19.79 22.55
N ASN A 371 -8.99 20.63 22.58
CA ASN A 371 -7.77 20.23 23.26
C ASN A 371 -8.17 19.96 24.71
N GLU A 372 -8.14 18.70 25.16
CA GLU A 372 -8.06 18.44 26.59
C GLU A 372 -6.91 19.30 27.10
N ASP A 373 -7.17 20.11 28.13
CA ASP A 373 -6.21 21.08 28.65
C ASP A 373 -4.84 20.42 28.73
N VAL A 374 -3.95 20.75 27.79
CA VAL A 374 -2.54 20.39 27.92
C VAL A 374 -2.18 20.96 29.27
N PRO A 375 -1.87 20.11 30.28
CA PRO A 375 -1.70 20.59 31.65
C PRO A 375 -0.76 21.78 31.57
N GLU A 376 -1.21 22.93 32.12
CA GLU A 376 -0.46 24.18 32.07
C GLU A 376 1.02 23.82 32.28
N PRO A 377 1.90 24.16 31.31
CA PRO A 377 3.29 23.73 31.40
C PRO A 377 3.78 24.06 32.80
N PRO A 378 4.44 23.10 33.49
CA PRO A 378 4.82 23.29 34.88
C PRO A 378 5.46 24.67 35.00
N GLY A 379 4.92 25.49 35.91
CA GLY A 379 5.34 26.89 36.06
C GLY A 379 6.86 26.99 36.04
N PRO A 380 7.42 28.09 35.48
CA PRO A 380 8.81 28.17 35.03
C PRO A 380 9.75 27.48 36.01
N GLU A 381 10.47 26.46 35.53
CA GLU A 381 11.49 25.80 36.32
C GLU A 381 12.40 26.86 36.94
N PRO A 382 12.77 26.73 38.23
CA PRO A 382 13.69 27.65 38.87
C PRO A 382 14.93 27.79 37.99
N PRO A 383 15.47 29.03 37.82
CA PRO A 383 16.52 29.29 36.85
C PRO A 383 17.66 28.30 37.04
N ILE A 384 17.94 27.56 35.96
CA ILE A 384 19.08 26.64 35.90
C ILE A 384 20.31 27.47 36.29
N PRO A 385 21.04 27.08 37.36
CA PRO A 385 22.24 27.80 37.75
C PRO A 385 23.18 27.86 36.53
N PRO A 386 23.84 29.01 36.29
CA PRO A 386 24.69 29.18 35.12
C PRO A 386 25.69 28.03 35.05
N VAL A 387 25.59 27.23 33.99
CA VAL A 387 26.56 26.19 33.68
C VAL A 387 27.85 26.91 33.32
N ASP A 388 28.88 26.71 34.13
CA ASP A 388 30.22 27.23 33.90
C ASP A 388 30.73 26.65 32.55
N PRO A 389 31.01 27.49 31.53
CA PRO A 389 31.22 27.03 30.15
C PRO A 389 32.61 26.42 29.90
N GLU A 390 33.36 26.06 30.95
CA GLU A 390 34.61 25.35 30.78
C GLU A 390 34.35 23.88 30.45
N LEU A 391 34.21 23.61 29.13
CA LEU A 391 34.37 22.28 28.56
C LEU A 391 35.65 21.65 29.14
N PRO A 392 35.55 20.47 29.80
CA PRO A 392 36.72 19.76 30.33
C PRO A 392 37.80 19.65 29.25
N ASP A 393 39.08 19.77 29.62
CA ASP A 393 40.18 19.74 28.66
C ASP A 393 40.18 18.47 27.77
N GLU A 394 39.62 17.37 28.26
CA GLU A 394 39.38 16.15 27.48
C GLU A 394 38.42 16.37 26.29
N ALA A 395 37.36 17.15 26.47
CA ALA A 395 36.40 17.47 25.40
C ALA A 395 37.02 18.38 24.33
N ARG A 396 37.93 19.30 24.71
CA ARG A 396 38.69 20.11 23.74
C ARG A 396 39.62 19.25 22.87
N GLY A 397 40.25 18.23 23.45
CA GLY A 397 41.08 17.29 22.70
C GLY A 397 40.29 16.54 21.62
N VAL A 398 39.10 16.05 21.97
CA VAL A 398 38.22 15.34 21.02
C VAL A 398 37.74 16.28 19.90
N VAL A 399 37.31 17.50 20.23
CA VAL A 399 36.86 18.47 19.23
C VAL A 399 37.99 18.84 18.25
N ASN A 400 39.21 19.06 18.76
CA ASN A 400 40.35 19.37 17.89
C ASN A 400 40.74 18.20 16.97
N ALA A 401 40.69 16.97 17.47
CA ALA A 401 40.95 15.78 16.65
C ALA A 401 39.89 15.59 15.54
N VAL A 402 38.63 15.92 15.83
CA VAL A 402 37.55 15.90 14.83
C VAL A 402 37.77 16.98 13.77
N ILE A 403 38.17 18.19 14.16
CA ILE A 403 38.48 19.28 13.21
C ILE A 403 39.65 18.87 12.29
N GLU A 404 40.73 18.32 12.83
CA GLU A 404 41.89 17.89 12.04
C GLU A 404 41.55 16.74 11.06
N ALA A 405 40.67 15.83 11.48
CA ALA A 405 40.17 14.76 10.61
C ALA A 405 39.31 15.30 9.45
N ILE A 406 38.47 16.31 9.73
CA ILE A 406 37.66 16.99 8.72
C ILE A 406 38.56 17.72 7.71
N ASP A 407 39.54 18.49 8.18
CA ASP A 407 40.47 19.22 7.29
C ASP A 407 41.25 18.26 6.38
N THR A 408 41.71 17.12 6.92
CA THR A 408 42.39 16.07 6.13
C THR A 408 41.47 15.48 5.06
N ALA A 409 40.20 15.24 5.38
CA ALA A 409 39.22 14.71 4.44
C ALA A 409 38.90 15.73 3.33
N VAL A 410 38.79 17.01 3.66
CA VAL A 410 38.57 18.10 2.70
C VAL A 410 39.73 18.19 1.71
N THR A 411 40.98 18.22 2.19
CA THR A 411 42.17 18.26 1.30
C THR A 411 42.23 17.05 0.35
N ARG A 412 41.81 15.87 0.79
CA ARG A 412 41.77 14.67 -0.05
C ARG A 412 40.72 14.78 -1.17
N LEU A 413 39.55 15.33 -0.85
CA LEU A 413 38.49 15.55 -1.85
C LEU A 413 38.88 16.58 -2.89
N GLU A 414 39.54 17.67 -2.49
CA GLU A 414 40.05 18.69 -3.42
C GLU A 414 41.04 18.08 -4.43
N ALA A 415 41.97 17.23 -3.98
CA ALA A 415 42.90 16.53 -4.87
C ALA A 415 42.20 15.55 -5.84
N GLU A 416 41.10 14.94 -5.41
CA GLU A 416 40.31 14.02 -6.26
C GLU A 416 39.52 14.79 -7.33
N ILE A 417 38.97 15.96 -6.97
CA ILE A 417 38.33 16.88 -7.92
C ILE A 417 39.32 17.34 -9.00
N ASP A 418 40.53 17.75 -8.62
CA ASP A 418 41.57 18.17 -9.58
C ASP A 418 41.91 17.04 -10.57
N ASN A 419 42.01 15.79 -10.10
CA ASN A 419 42.25 14.63 -10.96
C ASN A 419 41.11 14.39 -11.96
N LEU A 420 39.85 14.55 -11.52
CA LEU A 420 38.69 14.42 -12.39
C LEU A 420 38.64 15.53 -13.44
N GLU A 421 39.08 16.75 -13.12
CA GLU A 421 39.18 17.84 -14.09
C GLU A 421 40.25 17.55 -15.17
N VAL A 422 41.40 17.00 -14.78
CA VAL A 422 42.44 16.57 -15.73
C VAL A 422 41.90 15.47 -16.66
N MET A 423 41.17 14.50 -16.12
CA MET A 423 40.53 13.44 -16.92
C MET A 423 39.49 14.01 -17.89
N ARG A 424 38.62 14.91 -17.42
CA ARG A 424 37.61 15.59 -18.26
C ARG A 424 38.26 16.32 -19.42
N ASN A 425 39.30 17.11 -19.16
CA ASN A 425 40.00 17.89 -20.17
C ASN A 425 40.74 16.98 -21.18
N THR A 426 41.29 15.85 -20.73
CA THR A 426 41.91 14.85 -21.60
C THR A 426 40.88 14.18 -22.51
N LEU A 427 39.71 13.83 -21.97
CA LEU A 427 38.63 13.22 -22.74
C LEU A 427 38.07 14.19 -23.79
N ALA A 428 37.93 15.46 -23.42
CA ALA A 428 37.48 16.52 -24.33
C ALA A 428 38.48 16.81 -25.48
N ALA A 429 39.76 16.50 -25.31
CA ALA A 429 40.77 16.64 -26.36
C ALA A 429 40.81 15.44 -27.33
N LEU A 430 40.25 14.30 -26.94
CA LEU A 430 40.17 13.09 -27.76
C LEU A 430 38.89 13.02 -28.61
N LEU A 431 37.87 13.78 -28.24
CA LEU A 431 36.63 13.98 -28.97
C LEU A 431 36.76 15.19 -29.91
#